data_AF-A0A2S5E7C5-F1
#
_entry.id   AF-A0A2S5E7C5-F1
#
_cell.length_a   1.000
_cell.length_b   1.000
_cell.length_c   1.000
_cell.angle_alpha   90.00
_cell.angle_beta   90.00
_cell.angle_gamma   90.00
#
_symmetry.space_group_name_H-M   'P 1'
#
loop_
_entity.id
_entity.type
_entity.pdbx_description
1 polymer ?
#
loop_
_entity_poly.entity_id
_entity_poly.type
_entity_poly.pdbx_seq_one_letter_code
_entity_poly.pdbx_strand_id
1 'polypeptide(L)'
;MTFRLEIPLRRAFLLVLLAHSPQAFAAGLGCVQASSPTEKAICASNDLHLDDGRLSAFYRRLSDALPQGQRAALRTAQLGWLKARDQCGADHGCLEQRYLTRIGDLQSQLATVLAYRPDAEDKAALDDLRTLVDQARRTDSSSPVEKVIDRLRITNGVTRFSSDAGEGQGPVWPTARPGGVTADEWRALKASPSGADDTATGASYTLIDLDGDGQRDLVVESAANGTGLWSSVDVLRRKGGKFEVSGDSNEALGRSLYTTNGRGANQAGEWIRLRGRVYALYRDSHYGMDEFYLLRPFTVVGEVPKLTVHYRYRLSVPIEQHNEGQRGSTVLDGKLHAALEKALHDVNDNTARDAGSDTPLCPIPPSVQGDDRSEYANYGPGHYAYEIVGDMGVQVGDKCYIGRLIDWFGDYRKDGLVAQLSMRLPGDESGREQTFSVSGIRTVTSVATSIEKMTVNSGN
;
A
#
# COMPACT_ATOMS: atom_id res chain seq x y z
N MET A 1 70.14 -47.76 34.52
CA MET A 1 70.08 -46.81 33.38
C MET A 1 68.69 -46.17 33.42
N THR A 2 68.48 -45.05 34.12
CA THR A 2 68.50 -43.66 33.57
C THR A 2 67.76 -43.59 32.23
N PHE A 3 66.60 -42.94 32.08
CA PHE A 3 66.30 -41.53 32.38
C PHE A 3 64.80 -41.29 32.67
N ARG A 4 64.53 -40.38 33.62
CA ARG A 4 63.27 -39.60 33.73
C ARG A 4 63.30 -38.46 32.70
N LEU A 5 62.14 -38.13 32.12
CA LEU A 5 61.85 -36.77 31.65
C LEU A 5 60.35 -36.48 31.83
N GLU A 6 60.03 -35.68 32.84
CA GLU A 6 58.81 -34.86 32.88
C GLU A 6 59.06 -33.56 32.11
N ILE A 7 58.01 -32.93 31.53
CA ILE A 7 57.84 -31.50 31.11
C ILE A 7 56.54 -31.40 30.26
N PRO A 8 55.76 -30.29 30.24
CA PRO A 8 54.57 -30.13 31.07
C PRO A 8 53.29 -29.84 30.25
N LEU A 9 52.16 -29.80 30.95
CA LEU A 9 50.86 -29.36 30.45
C LEU A 9 50.92 -27.88 30.03
N ARG A 10 50.86 -27.57 28.73
CA ARG A 10 50.56 -26.21 28.22
C ARG A 10 49.21 -26.22 27.50
N ARG A 11 48.21 -25.66 28.18
CA ARG A 11 46.91 -25.26 27.62
C ARG A 11 47.15 -24.26 26.49
N ALA A 12 46.93 -24.67 25.25
CA ALA A 12 46.76 -23.73 24.14
C ALA A 12 45.27 -23.39 24.03
N PHE A 13 44.87 -22.27 24.65
CA PHE A 13 43.58 -21.64 24.38
C PHE A 13 43.69 -21.00 22.99
N LEU A 14 43.16 -21.66 21.95
CA LEU A 14 42.88 -21.01 20.68
C LEU A 14 41.67 -20.09 20.90
N LEU A 15 41.92 -18.79 21.07
CA LEU A 15 40.89 -17.76 20.86
C LEU A 15 40.53 -17.79 19.37
N VAL A 16 39.41 -18.43 19.02
CA VAL A 16 38.74 -18.21 17.74
C VAL A 16 38.07 -16.84 17.83
N LEU A 17 38.76 -15.82 17.35
CA LEU A 17 38.16 -14.52 17.04
C LEU A 17 37.13 -14.75 15.93
N LEU A 18 35.86 -14.88 16.30
CA LEU A 18 34.73 -14.69 15.40
C LEU A 18 34.77 -13.24 14.91
N ALA A 19 35.50 -13.03 13.80
CA ALA A 19 35.40 -11.82 13.00
C ALA A 19 33.95 -11.72 12.53
N HIS A 20 33.16 -10.96 13.27
CA HIS A 20 31.90 -10.43 12.79
C HIS A 20 32.28 -9.55 11.60
N SER A 21 32.13 -10.12 10.40
CA SER A 21 32.25 -9.34 9.17
C SER A 21 31.01 -8.45 9.15
N PRO A 22 31.09 -7.13 9.35
CA PRO A 22 29.98 -6.28 8.98
C PRO A 22 29.70 -6.56 7.50
N GLN A 23 28.43 -6.64 7.11
CA GLN A 23 28.07 -6.77 5.70
C GLN A 23 28.81 -5.67 4.93
N ALA A 24 29.79 -6.06 4.13
CA ALA A 24 30.56 -5.15 3.31
C ALA A 24 29.62 -4.63 2.22
N PHE A 25 28.97 -3.49 2.48
CA PHE A 25 28.36 -2.71 1.42
C PHE A 25 29.43 -2.44 0.35
N ALA A 26 28.99 -2.44 -0.90
CA ALA A 26 29.83 -2.12 -2.03
C ALA A 26 30.69 -0.89 -1.75
N ALA A 27 32.02 -0.97 -1.86
CA ALA A 27 32.89 0.15 -1.50
C ALA A 27 32.44 1.44 -2.21
N GLY A 28 31.89 2.35 -1.42
CA GLY A 28 31.62 3.73 -1.80
C GLY A 28 32.91 4.55 -1.79
N LEU A 29 32.81 5.84 -1.53
CA LEU A 29 33.91 6.76 -1.38
C LEU A 29 34.95 6.21 -0.37
N GLY A 30 36.20 6.09 -0.80
CA GLY A 30 37.31 5.72 0.06
C GLY A 30 37.67 6.88 0.99
N CYS A 31 37.19 6.86 2.24
CA CYS A 31 37.40 7.97 3.18
C CYS A 31 38.86 8.23 3.56
N VAL A 32 39.75 7.25 3.38
CA VAL A 32 41.20 7.45 3.57
C VAL A 32 41.79 8.38 2.50
N GLN A 33 41.17 8.44 1.33
CA GLN A 33 41.61 9.25 0.19
C GLN A 33 40.80 10.55 0.03
N ALA A 34 39.85 10.84 0.94
CA ALA A 34 39.01 12.02 0.88
C ALA A 34 39.84 13.31 0.95
N SER A 35 39.73 14.13 -0.10
CA SER A 35 40.58 15.31 -0.31
C SER A 35 39.76 16.60 -0.44
N SER A 36 38.58 16.54 -1.07
CA SER A 36 37.71 17.69 -1.26
C SER A 36 36.90 18.03 0.00
N PRO A 37 36.39 19.28 0.13
CA PRO A 37 35.47 19.62 1.22
C PRO A 37 34.23 18.71 1.28
N THR A 38 33.70 18.33 0.11
CA THR A 38 32.57 17.41 -0.03
C THR A 38 32.91 16.01 0.46
N GLU A 39 34.01 15.44 0.00
CA GLU A 39 34.44 14.10 0.41
C GLU A 39 34.68 14.01 1.91
N LYS A 40 35.29 15.05 2.49
CA LYS A 40 35.51 15.13 3.95
C LYS A 40 34.20 15.23 4.72
N ALA A 41 33.22 16.00 4.23
CA ALA A 41 31.90 16.12 4.86
C ALA A 41 31.14 14.79 4.82
N ILE A 42 31.16 14.09 3.69
CA ILE A 42 30.57 12.75 3.55
C ILE A 42 31.20 11.78 4.54
N CYS A 43 32.53 11.75 4.63
CA CYS A 43 33.24 10.84 5.52
C CYS A 43 33.14 11.19 7.02
N ALA A 44 32.81 12.44 7.34
CA ALA A 44 32.59 12.88 8.72
C ALA A 44 31.15 12.61 9.21
N SER A 45 30.21 12.33 8.30
CA SER A 45 28.80 12.06 8.61
C SER A 45 28.47 10.60 8.35
N ASN A 46 28.01 9.89 9.38
CA ASN A 46 27.62 8.48 9.25
C ASN A 46 26.52 8.29 8.19
N ASP A 47 25.50 9.14 8.20
CA ASP A 47 24.32 8.97 7.33
C ASP A 47 24.67 9.25 5.87
N LEU A 48 25.46 10.31 5.59
CA LEU A 48 25.95 10.58 4.24
C LEU A 48 26.87 9.46 3.71
N HIS A 49 27.67 8.84 4.59
CA HIS A 49 28.50 7.71 4.22
C HIS A 49 27.68 6.45 3.92
N LEU A 50 26.60 6.20 4.66
CA LEU A 50 25.65 5.12 4.36
C LEU A 50 24.95 5.36 3.02
N ASP A 51 24.52 6.59 2.75
CA ASP A 51 23.91 6.97 1.48
C ASP A 51 24.87 6.78 0.30
N ASP A 52 26.16 7.10 0.46
CA ASP A 52 27.17 6.88 -0.56
C ASP A 52 27.36 5.38 -0.87
N GLY A 53 27.41 4.54 0.16
CA GLY A 53 27.43 3.09 0.00
C GLY A 53 26.17 2.54 -0.69
N ARG A 54 24.99 3.05 -0.31
CA ARG A 54 23.69 2.68 -0.90
C ARG A 54 23.61 3.06 -2.38
N LEU A 55 23.99 4.29 -2.71
CA LEU A 55 24.08 4.76 -4.10
C LEU A 55 25.01 3.86 -4.91
N SER A 56 26.20 3.55 -4.38
CA SER A 56 27.20 2.71 -5.04
C SER A 56 26.71 1.28 -5.26
N ALA A 57 25.89 0.75 -4.34
CA ALA A 57 25.24 -0.54 -4.52
C ALA A 57 24.21 -0.52 -5.67
N PHE A 58 23.33 0.47 -5.72
CA PHE A 58 22.33 0.58 -6.79
C PHE A 58 22.95 0.85 -8.16
N TYR A 59 23.95 1.73 -8.22
CA TYR A 59 24.68 2.01 -9.46
C TYR A 59 25.29 0.73 -10.05
N ARG A 60 25.94 -0.11 -9.23
CA ARG A 60 26.54 -1.37 -9.69
C ARG A 60 25.49 -2.36 -10.17
N ARG A 61 24.43 -2.56 -9.39
CA ARG A 61 23.32 -3.45 -9.80
C ARG A 61 22.68 -3.02 -11.12
N LEU A 62 22.43 -1.72 -11.28
CA LEU A 62 21.91 -1.17 -12.54
C LEU A 62 22.90 -1.35 -13.68
N SER A 63 24.18 -1.02 -13.47
CA SER A 63 25.22 -1.24 -14.47
C SER A 63 25.28 -2.70 -14.91
N ASP A 64 25.20 -3.66 -13.99
CA ASP A 64 25.27 -5.09 -14.29
C ASP A 64 24.04 -5.56 -15.10
N ALA A 65 22.85 -5.05 -14.78
CA ALA A 65 21.60 -5.38 -15.47
C ALA A 65 21.48 -4.73 -16.87
N LEU A 66 22.20 -3.64 -17.13
CA LEU A 66 22.09 -2.90 -18.40
C LEU A 66 22.94 -3.52 -19.54
N PRO A 67 22.50 -3.43 -20.80
CA PRO A 67 23.35 -3.70 -21.97
C PRO A 67 24.54 -2.72 -22.07
N GLN A 68 25.62 -3.13 -22.74
CA GLN A 68 26.88 -2.35 -22.80
C GLN A 68 26.69 -0.89 -23.24
N GLY A 69 25.86 -0.63 -24.26
CA GLY A 69 25.59 0.74 -24.73
C GLY A 69 24.93 1.63 -23.67
N GLN A 70 24.04 1.08 -22.85
CA GLN A 70 23.35 1.82 -21.79
C GLN A 70 24.26 2.02 -20.56
N ARG A 71 25.20 1.10 -20.31
CA ARG A 71 26.23 1.26 -19.24
C ARG A 71 27.09 2.50 -19.45
N ALA A 72 27.45 2.81 -20.71
CA ALA A 72 28.23 4.02 -21.02
C ALA A 72 27.46 5.31 -20.70
N ALA A 73 26.17 5.35 -21.05
CA ALA A 73 25.29 6.46 -20.71
C ALA A 73 25.13 6.61 -19.18
N LEU A 74 24.90 5.51 -18.46
CA LEU A 74 24.81 5.49 -16.99
C LEU A 74 26.09 6.03 -16.34
N ARG A 75 27.27 5.62 -16.83
CA ARG A 75 28.56 6.13 -16.34
C ARG A 75 28.71 7.63 -16.56
N THR A 76 28.37 8.12 -17.75
CA THR A 76 28.42 9.55 -18.06
C THR A 76 27.48 10.34 -17.14
N ALA A 77 26.26 9.87 -16.94
CA ALA A 77 25.30 10.48 -16.02
C ALA A 77 25.83 10.50 -14.58
N GLN A 78 26.45 9.41 -14.12
CA GLN A 78 27.03 9.31 -12.78
C GLN A 78 28.20 10.28 -12.57
N LEU A 79 29.08 10.43 -13.57
CA LEU A 79 30.17 11.41 -13.52
C LEU A 79 29.65 12.85 -13.51
N GLY A 80 28.58 13.14 -14.26
CA GLY A 80 27.88 14.42 -14.21
C GLY A 80 27.28 14.71 -12.84
N TRP A 81 26.63 13.70 -12.25
CA TRP A 81 26.08 13.80 -10.90
C TRP A 81 27.16 14.04 -9.83
N LEU A 82 28.31 13.34 -9.89
CA LEU A 82 29.43 13.56 -8.96
C LEU A 82 29.93 15.01 -9.01
N LYS A 83 30.08 15.58 -10.21
CA LYS A 83 30.44 17.01 -10.37
C LYS A 83 29.40 17.95 -9.75
N ALA A 84 28.11 17.64 -9.91
CA ALA A 84 27.02 18.44 -9.33
C ALA A 84 26.95 18.30 -7.80
N ARG A 85 27.22 17.11 -7.25
CA ARG A 85 27.33 16.87 -5.81
C ARG A 85 28.46 17.68 -5.20
N ASP A 86 29.64 17.69 -5.84
CA ASP A 86 30.81 18.38 -5.32
C ASP A 86 30.65 19.92 -5.28
N GLN A 87 29.65 20.47 -5.99
CA GLN A 87 29.29 21.89 -5.87
C GLN A 87 28.65 22.23 -4.51
N CYS A 88 28.14 21.25 -3.76
CA CYS A 88 27.62 21.47 -2.41
C CYS A 88 28.72 21.82 -1.40
N GLY A 89 29.99 21.55 -1.69
CA GLY A 89 31.06 21.69 -0.70
C GLY A 89 30.76 20.85 0.54
N ALA A 90 30.84 21.45 1.73
CA ALA A 90 30.58 20.77 3.01
C ALA A 90 29.12 20.93 3.52
N ASP A 91 28.21 21.46 2.70
CA ASP A 91 26.80 21.63 3.09
C ASP A 91 26.10 20.26 3.18
N HIS A 92 25.78 19.85 4.41
CA HIS A 92 25.18 18.55 4.69
C HIS A 92 23.79 18.39 4.06
N GLY A 93 22.91 19.39 4.18
CA GLY A 93 21.55 19.31 3.62
C GLY A 93 21.55 19.28 2.08
N CYS A 94 22.46 20.04 1.45
CA CYS A 94 22.67 19.96 0.01
C CYS A 94 23.12 18.56 -0.42
N LEU A 95 24.08 17.95 0.31
CA LEU A 95 24.60 16.62 0.00
C LEU A 95 23.53 15.55 0.19
N GLU A 96 22.83 15.56 1.32
CA GLU A 96 21.73 14.63 1.62
C GLU A 96 20.68 14.66 0.51
N GLN A 97 20.19 15.83 0.14
CA GLN A 97 19.20 15.97 -0.93
C GLN A 97 19.72 15.40 -2.28
N ARG A 98 20.99 15.64 -2.61
CA ARG A 98 21.63 15.12 -3.84
C ARG A 98 21.73 13.60 -3.83
N TYR A 99 22.07 13.00 -2.69
CA TYR A 99 22.12 11.55 -2.51
C TYR A 99 20.74 10.92 -2.62
N LEU A 100 19.77 11.39 -1.83
CA LEU A 100 18.41 10.85 -1.81
C LEU A 100 17.76 10.91 -3.21
N THR A 101 17.88 12.04 -3.90
CA THR A 101 17.37 12.19 -5.27
C THR A 101 17.99 11.15 -6.21
N ARG A 102 19.32 11.00 -6.15
CA ARG A 102 20.04 10.09 -7.06
C ARG A 102 19.81 8.61 -6.74
N ILE A 103 19.69 8.27 -5.45
CA ILE A 103 19.33 6.92 -5.02
C ILE A 103 17.94 6.57 -5.56
N GLY A 104 16.96 7.48 -5.42
CA GLY A 104 15.62 7.32 -6.00
C GLY A 104 15.64 7.13 -7.52
N ASP A 105 16.43 7.95 -8.24
CA ASP A 105 16.60 7.81 -9.70
C ASP A 105 17.16 6.44 -10.11
N LEU A 106 18.18 5.96 -9.40
CA LEU A 106 18.82 4.67 -9.68
C LEU A 106 17.90 3.51 -9.32
N GLN A 107 17.16 3.60 -8.21
CA GLN A 107 16.14 2.62 -7.81
C GLN A 107 15.03 2.52 -8.85
N SER A 108 14.51 3.65 -9.34
CA SER A 108 13.45 3.70 -10.36
C SER A 108 13.90 3.13 -11.70
N GLN A 109 15.11 3.47 -12.15
CA GLN A 109 15.71 2.88 -13.35
C GLN A 109 15.93 1.37 -13.19
N LEU A 110 16.48 0.95 -12.04
CA LEU A 110 16.70 -0.47 -11.76
C LEU A 110 15.39 -1.25 -11.70
N ALA A 111 14.36 -0.68 -11.10
CA ALA A 111 13.03 -1.26 -11.09
C ALA A 111 12.48 -1.45 -12.51
N THR A 112 12.66 -0.46 -13.38
CA THR A 112 12.24 -0.56 -14.78
C THR A 112 12.96 -1.66 -15.55
N VAL A 113 14.26 -1.83 -15.29
CA VAL A 113 15.09 -2.85 -15.95
C VAL A 113 14.78 -4.26 -15.45
N LEU A 114 14.56 -4.41 -14.14
CA LEU A 114 14.31 -5.71 -13.48
C LEU A 114 12.84 -6.08 -13.41
N ALA A 115 11.93 -5.18 -13.79
CA ALA A 115 10.49 -5.38 -13.73
C ALA A 115 10.09 -6.71 -14.37
N TYR A 116 9.37 -7.51 -13.59
CA TYR A 116 8.79 -8.75 -14.08
C TYR A 116 7.77 -8.43 -15.18
N ARG A 117 7.77 -9.26 -16.22
CA ARG A 117 6.81 -9.18 -17.31
C ARG A 117 5.85 -10.36 -17.21
N PRO A 118 4.53 -10.11 -17.11
CA PRO A 118 3.55 -11.18 -17.00
C PRO A 118 3.66 -12.18 -18.15
N ASP A 119 3.85 -13.45 -17.79
CA ASP A 119 4.02 -14.52 -18.76
C ASP A 119 2.67 -15.09 -19.25
N ALA A 120 2.71 -16.17 -20.01
CA ALA A 120 1.50 -16.80 -20.54
C ALA A 120 0.60 -17.39 -19.44
N GLU A 121 1.18 -17.83 -18.33
CA GLU A 121 0.44 -18.42 -17.22
C GLU A 121 -0.23 -17.34 -16.36
N ASP A 122 0.40 -16.18 -16.19
CA ASP A 122 -0.23 -15.05 -15.50
C ASP A 122 -1.41 -14.48 -16.28
N LYS A 123 -1.29 -14.39 -17.62
CA LYS A 123 -2.39 -13.98 -18.50
C LYS A 123 -3.54 -14.99 -18.41
N ALA A 124 -3.22 -16.28 -18.44
CA ALA A 124 -4.24 -17.32 -18.30
C ALA A 124 -4.88 -17.34 -16.90
N ALA A 125 -4.13 -17.04 -15.83
CA ALA A 125 -4.67 -16.88 -14.48
C ALA A 125 -5.63 -15.69 -14.38
N LEU A 126 -5.33 -14.57 -15.06
CA LEU A 126 -6.23 -13.43 -15.17
C LEU A 126 -7.54 -13.79 -15.90
N ASP A 127 -7.43 -14.52 -17.02
CA ASP A 127 -8.60 -15.01 -17.78
C ASP A 127 -9.47 -15.97 -16.95
N ASP A 128 -8.84 -16.86 -16.17
CA ASP A 128 -9.51 -17.77 -15.25
C ASP A 128 -10.26 -16.98 -14.16
N LEU A 129 -9.61 -15.98 -13.56
CA LEU A 129 -10.23 -15.11 -12.54
C LEU A 129 -11.43 -14.34 -13.11
N ARG A 130 -11.27 -13.71 -14.28
CA ARG A 130 -12.36 -13.03 -15.01
C ARG A 130 -13.54 -13.97 -15.25
N THR A 131 -13.26 -15.18 -15.74
CA THR A 131 -14.28 -16.18 -16.03
C THR A 131 -15.03 -16.60 -14.77
N LEU A 132 -14.33 -16.79 -13.65
CA LEU A 132 -14.95 -17.13 -12.36
C LEU A 132 -15.89 -16.01 -11.89
N VAL A 133 -15.49 -14.74 -12.00
CA VAL A 133 -16.36 -13.59 -11.65
C VAL A 133 -17.56 -13.49 -12.59
N ASP A 134 -17.36 -13.66 -13.91
CA ASP A 134 -18.43 -13.67 -14.92
C ASP A 134 -19.46 -14.78 -14.68
N GLN A 135 -19.02 -15.93 -14.16
CA GLN A 135 -19.90 -17.04 -13.78
C GLN A 135 -20.63 -16.74 -12.48
N ALA A 136 -19.91 -16.29 -11.45
CA ALA A 136 -20.47 -16.01 -10.12
C ALA A 136 -21.59 -14.95 -10.20
N ARG A 137 -21.41 -13.89 -11.00
CA ARG A 137 -22.42 -12.83 -11.15
C ARG A 137 -23.74 -13.29 -11.78
N ARG A 138 -23.78 -14.46 -12.42
CA ARG A 138 -25.01 -15.03 -13.01
C ARG A 138 -25.85 -15.78 -11.97
N THR A 139 -25.20 -16.25 -10.91
CA THR A 139 -25.81 -17.11 -9.87
C THR A 139 -26.00 -16.39 -8.55
N ASP A 140 -25.23 -15.32 -8.31
CA ASP A 140 -25.29 -14.49 -7.12
C ASP A 140 -25.24 -13.02 -7.52
N SER A 141 -26.26 -12.26 -7.12
CA SER A 141 -26.38 -10.86 -7.47
C SER A 141 -25.68 -9.92 -6.50
N SER A 142 -25.42 -10.28 -5.24
CA SER A 142 -25.00 -9.31 -4.22
C SER A 142 -23.50 -9.31 -3.91
N SER A 143 -22.82 -10.47 -3.99
CA SER A 143 -21.39 -10.57 -3.65
C SER A 143 -20.61 -11.59 -4.50
N PRO A 144 -20.73 -11.53 -5.84
CA PRO A 144 -20.09 -12.53 -6.71
C PRO A 144 -18.56 -12.50 -6.66
N VAL A 145 -17.95 -11.33 -6.47
CA VAL A 145 -16.48 -11.18 -6.44
C VAL A 145 -15.91 -11.74 -5.15
N GLU A 146 -16.49 -11.40 -4.00
CA GLU A 146 -16.06 -11.90 -2.68
C GLU A 146 -16.06 -13.43 -2.64
N LYS A 147 -17.12 -14.06 -3.17
CA LYS A 147 -17.21 -15.53 -3.20
C LYS A 147 -16.11 -16.18 -4.04
N VAL A 148 -15.72 -15.55 -5.15
CA VAL A 148 -14.62 -16.04 -5.99
C VAL A 148 -13.30 -15.91 -5.23
N ILE A 149 -13.05 -14.76 -4.60
CA ILE A 149 -11.84 -14.53 -3.80
C ILE A 149 -11.76 -15.53 -2.64
N ASP A 150 -12.84 -15.70 -1.88
CA ASP A 150 -12.92 -16.65 -0.76
C ASP A 150 -12.62 -18.09 -1.21
N ARG A 151 -13.08 -18.47 -2.40
CA ARG A 151 -12.80 -19.80 -2.99
C ARG A 151 -11.32 -19.97 -3.36
N LEU A 152 -10.67 -18.91 -3.83
CA LEU A 152 -9.28 -18.95 -4.31
C LEU A 152 -8.26 -18.67 -3.19
N ARG A 153 -8.71 -18.10 -2.07
CA ARG A 153 -7.88 -17.73 -0.91
C ARG A 153 -7.16 -18.95 -0.34
N ILE A 154 -5.87 -18.80 -0.09
CA ILE A 154 -5.06 -19.79 0.60
C ILE A 154 -5.35 -19.69 2.10
N THR A 155 -6.00 -20.72 2.66
CA THR A 155 -6.33 -20.79 4.09
C THR A 155 -5.54 -21.89 4.81
N ASN A 156 -5.22 -22.97 4.11
CA ASN A 156 -4.43 -24.08 4.64
C ASN A 156 -2.93 -23.74 4.67
N GLY A 157 -2.24 -24.14 5.74
CA GLY A 157 -0.80 -23.91 5.89
C GLY A 157 -0.42 -22.47 6.22
N VAL A 158 -1.39 -21.59 6.47
CA VAL A 158 -1.15 -20.19 6.81
C VAL A 158 -1.08 -20.01 8.33
N THR A 159 -0.08 -19.31 8.83
CA THR A 159 0.02 -18.92 10.25
C THR A 159 0.28 -17.44 10.36
N ARG A 160 -0.56 -16.74 11.14
CA ARG A 160 -0.45 -15.30 11.38
C ARG A 160 -0.07 -15.04 12.83
N PHE A 161 0.79 -14.06 13.06
CA PHE A 161 1.20 -13.58 14.37
C PHE A 161 1.69 -12.13 14.26
N SER A 162 1.88 -11.44 15.39
CA SER A 162 2.26 -10.02 15.42
C SER A 162 3.51 -9.83 16.27
N SER A 163 4.22 -8.72 16.09
CA SER A 163 5.31 -8.30 16.97
C SER A 163 4.81 -8.03 18.40
N ASP A 164 5.69 -8.19 19.38
CA ASP A 164 5.47 -7.64 20.72
C ASP A 164 5.70 -6.12 20.65
N ALA A 165 4.72 -5.31 21.05
CA ALA A 165 4.84 -3.85 21.06
C ALA A 165 5.47 -3.37 22.37
N GLY A 166 6.71 -2.90 22.33
CA GLY A 166 7.28 -2.06 23.39
C GLY A 166 7.06 -0.59 23.02
N GLU A 167 6.52 0.23 23.93
CA GLU A 167 6.37 1.67 23.68
C GLU A 167 7.71 2.28 23.22
N GLY A 168 7.72 2.92 22.05
CA GLY A 168 8.88 3.62 21.49
C GLY A 168 9.99 2.75 20.91
N GLN A 169 9.80 1.43 20.79
CA GLN A 169 10.73 0.53 20.11
C GLN A 169 10.08 -0.02 18.83
N GLY A 170 10.83 -0.02 17.73
CA GLY A 170 10.38 -0.60 16.47
C GLY A 170 10.02 -2.10 16.59
N PRO A 171 9.38 -2.68 15.57
CA PRO A 171 8.86 -4.04 15.64
C PRO A 171 9.95 -5.08 15.93
N VAL A 172 9.80 -5.79 17.05
CA VAL A 172 10.66 -6.91 17.44
C VAL A 172 9.96 -8.25 17.30
N TRP A 173 10.74 -9.32 17.14
CA TRP A 173 10.23 -10.67 17.19
C TRP A 173 9.51 -10.97 18.51
N PRO A 174 8.43 -11.76 18.51
CA PRO A 174 7.79 -12.22 19.73
C PRO A 174 8.78 -12.85 20.73
N THR A 175 8.52 -12.68 22.01
CA THR A 175 9.33 -13.26 23.09
C THR A 175 9.18 -14.79 23.17
N ALA A 176 7.99 -15.31 22.83
CA ALA A 176 7.69 -16.74 22.77
C ALA A 176 7.31 -17.18 21.35
N ARG A 177 7.59 -18.45 21.03
CA ARG A 177 7.23 -19.03 19.72
C ARG A 177 5.70 -19.03 19.54
N PRO A 178 5.16 -18.35 18.52
CA PRO A 178 3.72 -18.32 18.28
C PRO A 178 3.14 -19.71 17.95
N GLY A 179 1.85 -19.90 18.23
CA GLY A 179 1.13 -21.11 17.83
C GLY A 179 1.12 -21.29 16.31
N GLY A 180 1.29 -22.52 15.82
CA GLY A 180 1.38 -22.81 14.38
C GLY A 180 2.76 -22.55 13.75
N VAL A 181 3.70 -21.96 14.49
CA VAL A 181 5.11 -21.81 14.05
C VAL A 181 5.90 -23.04 14.53
N THR A 182 6.58 -23.72 13.62
CA THR A 182 7.40 -24.89 13.96
C THR A 182 8.70 -24.48 14.67
N ALA A 183 9.38 -25.43 15.31
CA ALA A 183 10.68 -25.17 15.94
C ALA A 183 11.74 -24.70 14.92
N ASP A 184 11.66 -25.21 13.70
CA ASP A 184 12.60 -24.91 12.63
C ASP A 184 12.37 -23.51 12.05
N GLU A 185 11.12 -23.15 11.80
CA GLU A 185 10.75 -21.78 11.40
C GLU A 185 11.05 -20.77 12.49
N TRP A 186 10.83 -21.11 13.75
CA TRP A 186 11.19 -20.23 14.86
C TRP A 186 12.69 -19.92 14.89
N ARG A 187 13.52 -20.95 14.67
CA ARG A 187 14.97 -20.76 14.57
C ARG A 187 15.35 -19.88 13.38
N ALA A 188 14.65 -20.04 12.26
CA ALA A 188 14.86 -19.23 11.06
C ALA A 188 14.45 -17.76 11.28
N LEU A 189 13.31 -17.49 11.92
CA LEU A 189 12.89 -16.12 12.26
C LEU A 189 13.94 -15.45 13.15
N LYS A 190 14.40 -16.11 14.21
CA LYS A 190 15.43 -15.57 15.12
C LYS A 190 16.80 -15.37 14.46
N ALA A 191 17.07 -16.06 13.35
CA ALA A 191 18.30 -15.91 12.55
C ALA A 191 18.17 -14.86 11.43
N SER A 192 17.00 -14.22 11.30
CA SER A 192 16.68 -13.24 10.26
C SER A 192 16.48 -11.85 10.88
N PRO A 193 16.72 -10.77 10.10
CA PRO A 193 16.15 -9.47 10.49
C PRO A 193 14.63 -9.60 10.64
N SER A 194 14.00 -8.75 11.44
CA SER A 194 12.52 -8.71 11.54
C SER A 194 11.88 -8.55 10.16
N GLY A 195 12.59 -7.89 9.23
CA GLY A 195 12.11 -7.60 7.89
C GLY A 195 11.09 -6.48 7.85
N ALA A 196 10.70 -5.97 9.02
CA ALA A 196 9.83 -4.82 9.15
C ALA A 196 10.62 -3.51 9.03
N ASP A 197 9.94 -2.45 8.63
CA ASP A 197 10.53 -1.10 8.59
C ASP A 197 10.92 -0.65 10.02
N ASP A 198 12.16 -0.16 10.17
CA ASP A 198 12.69 0.30 11.47
C ASP A 198 11.90 1.50 12.02
N THR A 199 11.18 2.22 11.17
CA THR A 199 10.29 3.33 11.52
C THR A 199 8.84 2.90 11.77
N ALA A 200 8.52 1.62 11.56
CA ALA A 200 7.17 1.12 11.74
C ALA A 200 6.75 1.17 13.23
N THR A 201 5.47 1.44 13.43
CA THR A 201 4.84 1.46 14.75
C THR A 201 4.41 0.08 15.22
N GLY A 202 4.35 -0.90 14.31
CA GLY A 202 4.07 -2.29 14.59
C GLY A 202 4.22 -3.15 13.33
N ALA A 203 4.34 -4.46 13.52
CA ALA A 203 4.40 -5.40 12.42
C ALA A 203 3.50 -6.63 12.63
N SER A 204 2.91 -7.07 11.53
CA SER A 204 2.14 -8.30 11.40
C SER A 204 2.91 -9.25 10.48
N TYR A 205 2.86 -10.55 10.78
CA TYR A 205 3.63 -11.57 10.09
C TYR A 205 2.73 -12.70 9.64
N THR A 206 2.93 -13.18 8.41
CA THR A 206 2.26 -14.37 7.88
C THR A 206 3.29 -15.36 7.35
N LEU A 207 3.28 -16.59 7.88
CA LEU A 207 3.99 -17.73 7.30
C LEU A 207 3.08 -18.45 6.30
N ILE A 208 3.50 -18.52 5.04
CA ILE A 208 2.76 -19.12 3.93
C ILE A 208 3.75 -19.56 2.84
N ASP A 209 3.50 -20.71 2.21
CA ASP A 209 4.30 -21.18 1.07
C ASP A 209 3.91 -20.40 -0.21
N LEU A 210 4.78 -19.48 -0.64
CA LEU A 210 4.53 -18.56 -1.75
C LEU A 210 5.10 -19.05 -3.07
N ASP A 211 6.14 -19.89 -3.06
CA ASP A 211 6.76 -20.42 -4.28
C ASP A 211 6.45 -21.90 -4.57
N GLY A 212 5.73 -22.57 -3.67
CA GLY A 212 5.25 -23.94 -3.83
C GLY A 212 6.31 -25.00 -3.52
N ASP A 213 7.42 -24.65 -2.86
CA ASP A 213 8.49 -25.57 -2.52
C ASP A 213 8.20 -26.45 -1.28
N GLY A 214 7.05 -26.23 -0.63
CA GLY A 214 6.63 -26.94 0.59
C GLY A 214 7.22 -26.36 1.88
N GLN A 215 8.05 -25.32 1.80
CA GLN A 215 8.51 -24.51 2.91
C GLN A 215 7.75 -23.19 2.93
N ARG A 216 7.40 -22.72 4.13
CA ARG A 216 6.69 -21.45 4.25
C ARG A 216 7.67 -20.29 4.21
N ASP A 217 7.34 -19.31 3.40
CA ASP A 217 7.96 -18.00 3.33
C ASP A 217 7.33 -17.05 4.35
N LEU A 218 7.93 -15.87 4.48
CA LEU A 218 7.48 -14.84 5.41
C LEU A 218 6.94 -13.64 4.65
N VAL A 219 5.68 -13.29 4.93
CA VAL A 219 5.09 -12.01 4.60
C VAL A 219 5.19 -11.12 5.82
N VAL A 220 5.66 -9.89 5.64
CA VAL A 220 5.77 -8.87 6.69
C VAL A 220 4.87 -7.71 6.31
N GLU A 221 3.97 -7.33 7.21
CA GLU A 221 3.15 -6.13 7.09
C GLU A 221 3.61 -5.12 8.13
N SER A 222 4.16 -3.99 7.70
CA SER A 222 4.70 -2.95 8.58
C SER A 222 3.78 -1.74 8.60
N ALA A 223 3.25 -1.40 9.78
CA ALA A 223 2.38 -0.25 9.95
C ALA A 223 3.21 1.03 10.12
N ALA A 224 3.04 1.98 9.23
CA ALA A 224 3.68 3.29 9.31
C ALA A 224 2.96 4.19 10.32
N ASN A 225 3.68 5.18 10.86
CA ASN A 225 3.07 6.24 11.65
C ASN A 225 2.35 7.25 10.74
N GLY A 226 1.31 7.91 11.24
CA GLY A 226 0.59 8.97 10.53
C GLY A 226 -0.92 8.78 10.50
N THR A 227 -1.63 9.80 10.03
CA THR A 227 -3.10 9.83 10.04
C THR A 227 -3.74 8.95 8.96
N GLY A 228 -2.97 8.59 7.92
CA GLY A 228 -3.40 7.70 6.84
C GLY A 228 -3.50 6.23 7.24
N LEU A 229 -2.90 5.80 8.37
CA LEU A 229 -2.83 4.37 8.73
C LEU A 229 -2.23 3.52 7.61
N TRP A 230 -1.10 3.98 7.06
CA TRP A 230 -0.42 3.29 5.96
C TRP A 230 0.21 2.00 6.45
N SER A 231 0.17 0.96 5.62
CA SER A 231 0.96 -0.26 5.83
C SER A 231 1.70 -0.65 4.56
N SER A 232 2.92 -1.13 4.71
CA SER A 232 3.68 -1.77 3.63
C SER A 232 3.64 -3.28 3.77
N VAL A 233 3.62 -3.99 2.64
CA VAL A 233 3.70 -5.46 2.62
C VAL A 233 4.91 -5.91 1.83
N ASP A 234 5.75 -6.68 2.50
CA ASP A 234 7.03 -7.19 2.01
C ASP A 234 7.05 -8.72 2.09
N VAL A 235 7.77 -9.38 1.18
CA VAL A 235 7.92 -10.85 1.15
C VAL A 235 9.39 -11.30 1.20
N LEU A 236 9.70 -12.18 2.15
CA LEU A 236 11.02 -12.77 2.35
C LEU A 236 10.98 -14.27 2.09
N ARG A 237 11.91 -14.75 1.29
CA ARG A 237 11.99 -16.17 0.94
C ARG A 237 12.69 -16.96 2.03
N ARG A 238 12.20 -18.15 2.32
CA ARG A 238 12.88 -19.10 3.20
C ARG A 238 14.04 -19.77 2.47
N LYS A 239 15.27 -19.52 2.93
CA LYS A 239 16.47 -20.14 2.34
C LYS A 239 17.61 -20.24 3.35
N GLY A 240 18.28 -21.39 3.36
CA GLY A 240 19.46 -21.61 4.21
C GLY A 240 19.18 -21.47 5.72
N GLY A 241 17.96 -21.82 6.15
CA GLY A 241 17.56 -21.74 7.56
C GLY A 241 17.30 -20.33 8.07
N LYS A 242 17.06 -19.36 7.18
CA LYS A 242 16.66 -17.97 7.47
C LYS A 242 15.65 -17.48 6.43
N PHE A 243 15.07 -16.32 6.68
CA PHE A 243 14.25 -15.56 5.74
C PHE A 243 15.11 -14.44 5.16
N GLU A 244 15.19 -14.36 3.85
CA GLU A 244 16.01 -13.37 3.17
C GLU A 244 15.26 -12.67 2.02
N VAL A 245 15.62 -11.41 1.79
CA VAL A 245 15.15 -10.64 0.65
C VAL A 245 15.69 -11.28 -0.64
N SER A 246 14.79 -11.55 -1.59
CA SER A 246 15.17 -12.05 -2.91
C SER A 246 15.85 -10.95 -3.72
N GLY A 247 17.02 -11.23 -4.32
CA GLY A 247 17.79 -10.21 -5.05
C GLY A 247 17.06 -9.55 -6.23
N ASP A 248 16.04 -10.22 -6.74
CA ASP A 248 15.21 -9.80 -7.88
C ASP A 248 13.78 -9.39 -7.45
N SER A 249 13.60 -8.95 -6.20
CA SER A 249 12.31 -8.47 -5.69
C SER A 249 12.27 -6.95 -5.42
N ASN A 250 11.06 -6.41 -5.21
CA ASN A 250 10.86 -5.01 -4.83
C ASN A 250 11.65 -4.64 -3.57
N GLU A 251 11.69 -5.53 -2.59
CA GLU A 251 12.35 -5.32 -1.29
C GLU A 251 13.85 -5.10 -1.48
N ALA A 252 14.47 -5.83 -2.42
CA ALA A 252 15.87 -5.60 -2.77
C ALA A 252 16.08 -4.20 -3.39
N LEU A 253 15.04 -3.58 -3.93
CA LEU A 253 15.05 -2.22 -4.44
C LEU A 253 14.67 -1.19 -3.37
N GLY A 254 14.41 -1.59 -2.13
CA GLY A 254 13.88 -0.72 -1.08
C GLY A 254 12.44 -0.26 -1.40
N ARG A 255 11.64 -1.15 -2.00
CA ARG A 255 10.24 -0.95 -2.33
C ARG A 255 9.44 -2.12 -1.76
N SER A 256 8.19 -1.90 -1.40
CA SER A 256 7.32 -2.98 -0.96
C SER A 256 6.60 -3.65 -2.13
N LEU A 257 6.08 -4.86 -1.91
CA LEU A 257 5.27 -5.55 -2.90
C LEU A 257 4.01 -4.73 -3.22
N TYR A 258 3.37 -4.19 -2.19
CA TYR A 258 2.32 -3.18 -2.26
C TYR A 258 2.21 -2.42 -0.93
N THR A 259 1.46 -1.33 -0.94
CA THR A 259 1.10 -0.56 0.27
C THR A 259 -0.42 -0.43 0.35
N THR A 260 -0.93 -0.22 1.56
CA THR A 260 -2.35 0.06 1.81
C THR A 260 -2.49 1.36 2.60
N ASN A 261 -3.57 2.11 2.32
CA ASN A 261 -3.98 3.29 3.06
C ASN A 261 -5.26 2.99 3.83
N GLY A 262 -5.19 2.90 5.17
CA GLY A 262 -6.36 2.66 6.01
C GLY A 262 -7.31 3.86 6.13
N ARG A 263 -6.88 5.06 5.73
CA ARG A 263 -7.70 6.29 5.74
C ARG A 263 -7.45 7.11 4.47
N GLY A 264 -8.32 6.91 3.48
CA GLY A 264 -8.26 7.61 2.21
C GLY A 264 -8.13 6.70 0.98
N ALA A 265 -8.29 5.39 1.17
CA ALA A 265 -8.52 4.42 0.11
C ALA A 265 -9.26 3.20 0.68
N ASN A 266 -9.66 2.28 -0.18
CA ASN A 266 -10.21 0.98 0.21
C ASN A 266 -9.38 -0.14 -0.41
N GLN A 267 -8.19 -0.33 0.17
CA GLN A 267 -7.17 -1.25 -0.34
C GLN A 267 -7.06 -2.50 0.53
N ALA A 268 -6.84 -3.65 -0.11
CA ALA A 268 -6.63 -4.91 0.60
C ALA A 268 -5.77 -5.87 -0.23
N GLY A 269 -5.06 -6.78 0.43
CA GLY A 269 -4.29 -7.83 -0.24
C GLY A 269 -4.72 -9.21 0.23
N GLU A 270 -4.93 -10.12 -0.72
CA GLU A 270 -5.31 -11.51 -0.45
C GLU A 270 -4.33 -12.48 -1.11
N TRP A 271 -3.88 -13.50 -0.37
CA TRP A 271 -3.06 -14.56 -0.95
C TRP A 271 -3.95 -15.61 -1.60
N ILE A 272 -3.93 -15.68 -2.92
CA ILE A 272 -4.75 -16.60 -3.71
C ILE A 272 -3.91 -17.59 -4.49
N ARG A 273 -4.51 -18.73 -4.87
CA ARG A 273 -3.89 -19.70 -5.77
C ARG A 273 -4.69 -19.84 -7.06
N LEU A 274 -4.02 -19.60 -8.19
CA LEU A 274 -4.56 -19.79 -9.54
C LEU A 274 -3.56 -20.60 -10.36
N ARG A 275 -4.03 -21.62 -11.07
CA ARG A 275 -3.20 -22.51 -11.91
C ARG A 275 -1.97 -23.11 -11.21
N GLY A 276 -2.01 -23.27 -9.89
CA GLY A 276 -0.88 -23.78 -9.09
C GLY A 276 0.12 -22.70 -8.67
N ARG A 277 -0.02 -21.47 -9.15
CA ARG A 277 0.76 -20.29 -8.76
C ARG A 277 0.09 -19.52 -7.63
N VAL A 278 0.90 -18.99 -6.73
CA VAL A 278 0.45 -18.04 -5.69
C VAL A 278 0.58 -16.60 -6.22
N TYR A 279 -0.42 -15.79 -5.91
CA TYR A 279 -0.46 -14.36 -6.20
C TYR A 279 -0.88 -13.60 -4.94
N ALA A 280 -0.33 -12.40 -4.76
CA ALA A 280 -1.03 -11.40 -3.97
C ALA A 280 -2.07 -10.76 -4.89
N LEU A 281 -3.35 -11.02 -4.62
CA LEU A 281 -4.47 -10.32 -5.23
C LEU A 281 -4.65 -9.00 -4.46
N TYR A 282 -4.04 -7.94 -4.96
CA TYR A 282 -4.19 -6.61 -4.40
C TYR A 282 -5.44 -5.93 -4.98
N ARG A 283 -6.31 -5.42 -4.13
CA ARG A 283 -7.50 -4.65 -4.49
C ARG A 283 -7.24 -3.18 -4.20
N ASP A 284 -7.62 -2.30 -5.13
CA ASP A 284 -7.91 -0.90 -4.87
C ASP A 284 -9.34 -0.60 -5.35
N SER A 285 -10.15 0.00 -4.50
CA SER A 285 -11.58 0.17 -4.70
C SER A 285 -11.95 1.65 -4.74
N HIS A 286 -12.96 1.95 -5.54
CA HIS A 286 -13.59 3.27 -5.70
C HIS A 286 -15.10 3.09 -5.81
N TYR A 287 -15.87 4.16 -5.65
CA TYR A 287 -17.30 4.13 -5.91
C TYR A 287 -17.58 3.66 -7.35
N GLY A 288 -18.17 2.48 -7.45
CA GLY A 288 -18.60 1.88 -8.72
C GLY A 288 -17.54 1.05 -9.41
N MET A 289 -16.37 0.85 -8.79
CA MET A 289 -15.27 0.11 -9.42
C MET A 289 -14.35 -0.55 -8.39
N ASP A 290 -14.00 -1.81 -8.65
CA ASP A 290 -12.86 -2.46 -8.01
C ASP A 290 -11.79 -2.75 -9.06
N GLU A 291 -10.54 -2.48 -8.73
CA GLU A 291 -9.37 -2.90 -9.49
C GLU A 291 -8.60 -3.95 -8.70
N PHE A 292 -8.39 -5.12 -9.32
CA PHE A 292 -7.62 -6.21 -8.73
C PHE A 292 -6.35 -6.47 -9.54
N TYR A 293 -5.22 -6.51 -8.87
CA TYR A 293 -3.90 -6.70 -9.45
C TYR A 293 -3.33 -8.05 -9.00
N LEU A 294 -2.87 -8.86 -9.96
CA LEU A 294 -2.20 -10.13 -9.69
C LEU A 294 -0.70 -9.92 -9.55
N LEU A 295 -0.22 -9.73 -8.32
CA LEU A 295 1.20 -9.49 -8.04
C LEU A 295 1.92 -10.82 -7.76
N ARG A 296 3.08 -10.99 -8.40
CA ARG A 296 3.93 -12.17 -8.21
C ARG A 296 4.88 -11.94 -7.02
N PRO A 297 4.88 -12.83 -6.01
CA PRO A 297 5.82 -12.73 -4.90
C PRO A 297 7.26 -12.88 -5.41
N PHE A 298 8.21 -12.28 -4.72
CA PHE A 298 9.65 -12.33 -5.01
C PHE A 298 10.06 -11.76 -6.38
N THR A 299 9.24 -10.89 -6.96
CA THR A 299 9.54 -10.21 -8.23
C THR A 299 9.51 -8.69 -8.06
N VAL A 300 10.15 -7.96 -8.97
CA VAL A 300 10.00 -6.51 -9.09
C VAL A 300 8.68 -6.21 -9.80
N VAL A 301 7.80 -5.44 -9.15
CA VAL A 301 6.51 -5.06 -9.73
C VAL A 301 6.71 -4.03 -10.83
N GLY A 302 6.24 -4.39 -12.03
CA GLY A 302 6.19 -3.55 -13.22
C GLY A 302 4.76 -3.44 -13.75
N GLU A 303 4.56 -3.85 -15.00
CA GLU A 303 3.21 -4.09 -15.51
C GLU A 303 2.69 -5.42 -14.97
N VAL A 304 1.42 -5.45 -14.58
CA VAL A 304 0.80 -6.59 -13.91
C VAL A 304 -0.56 -6.91 -14.54
N PRO A 305 -1.03 -8.16 -14.46
CA PRO A 305 -2.39 -8.50 -14.85
C PRO A 305 -3.40 -7.81 -13.93
N LYS A 306 -4.30 -7.02 -14.50
CA LYS A 306 -5.34 -6.28 -13.81
C LYS A 306 -6.73 -6.76 -14.23
N LEU A 307 -7.60 -6.99 -13.26
CA LEU A 307 -9.03 -7.19 -13.44
C LEU A 307 -9.77 -5.95 -12.94
N THR A 308 -10.57 -5.31 -13.79
CA THR A 308 -11.46 -4.21 -13.39
C THR A 308 -12.89 -4.71 -13.35
N VAL A 309 -13.57 -4.52 -12.22
CA VAL A 309 -14.98 -4.85 -12.03
C VAL A 309 -15.75 -3.57 -11.83
N HIS A 310 -16.73 -3.30 -12.71
CA HIS A 310 -17.61 -2.16 -12.56
C HIS A 310 -18.93 -2.57 -11.91
N TYR A 311 -19.44 -1.67 -11.08
CA TYR A 311 -20.69 -1.84 -10.35
C TYR A 311 -21.68 -0.74 -10.70
N ARG A 312 -22.96 -1.04 -10.46
CA ARG A 312 -24.02 -0.06 -10.30
C ARG A 312 -24.63 -0.25 -8.91
N TYR A 313 -24.85 0.83 -8.19
CA TYR A 313 -25.54 0.79 -6.91
C TYR A 313 -27.01 1.15 -7.06
N ARG A 314 -27.86 0.48 -6.29
CA ARG A 314 -29.21 0.93 -5.98
C ARG A 314 -29.19 1.49 -4.57
N LEU A 315 -29.18 2.80 -4.46
CA LEU A 315 -29.08 3.53 -3.20
C LEU A 315 -30.46 3.67 -2.53
N SER A 316 -30.47 3.77 -1.20
CA SER A 316 -31.65 4.03 -0.39
C SER A 316 -31.25 4.60 0.98
N VAL A 317 -32.12 5.40 1.58
CA VAL A 317 -31.99 5.89 2.96
C VAL A 317 -32.86 5.01 3.85
N PRO A 318 -32.29 4.22 4.79
CA PRO A 318 -33.09 3.50 5.77
C PRO A 318 -34.00 4.46 6.55
N ILE A 319 -35.28 4.13 6.72
CA ILE A 319 -36.19 4.99 7.48
C ILE A 319 -35.81 5.07 8.97
N GLU A 320 -35.20 3.99 9.48
CA GLU A 320 -34.62 3.92 10.81
C GLU A 320 -33.12 4.21 10.72
N GLN A 321 -32.69 5.29 11.37
CA GLN A 321 -31.32 5.80 11.35
C GLN A 321 -30.60 5.47 12.64
N HIS A 322 -29.40 4.92 12.52
CA HIS A 322 -28.51 4.64 13.64
C HIS A 322 -27.28 5.52 13.54
N ASN A 323 -27.17 6.48 14.44
CA ASN A 323 -26.01 7.36 14.49
C ASN A 323 -24.89 6.71 15.28
N GLU A 324 -23.69 6.72 14.72
CA GLU A 324 -22.50 6.20 15.39
C GLU A 324 -22.28 6.93 16.74
N GLY A 325 -22.05 6.16 17.80
CA GLY A 325 -21.89 6.69 19.16
C GLY A 325 -23.19 7.05 19.91
N GLN A 326 -24.36 6.95 19.27
CA GLN A 326 -25.65 7.15 19.94
C GLN A 326 -26.32 5.82 20.26
N ARG A 327 -26.89 5.69 21.47
CA ARG A 327 -27.73 4.53 21.82
C ARG A 327 -29.16 4.76 21.34
N GLY A 328 -29.63 3.88 20.48
CA GLY A 328 -30.99 3.90 19.93
C GLY A 328 -31.03 4.20 18.44
N SER A 329 -32.24 4.34 17.91
CA SER A 329 -32.49 4.70 16.53
C SER A 329 -33.42 5.90 16.44
N THR A 330 -33.32 6.64 15.34
CA THR A 330 -34.24 7.74 15.01
C THR A 330 -35.03 7.36 13.78
N VAL A 331 -36.36 7.48 13.84
CA VAL A 331 -37.23 7.26 12.69
C VAL A 331 -37.40 8.57 11.93
N LEU A 332 -37.12 8.56 10.63
CA LEU A 332 -37.26 9.74 9.78
C LEU A 332 -38.73 10.08 9.53
N ASP A 333 -39.05 11.38 9.55
CA ASP A 333 -40.35 11.88 9.09
C ASP A 333 -40.58 11.48 7.62
N GLY A 334 -41.82 11.11 7.27
CA GLY A 334 -42.14 10.59 5.94
C GLY A 334 -41.89 11.58 4.81
N LYS A 335 -42.06 12.90 5.02
CA LYS A 335 -41.76 13.91 4.00
C LYS A 335 -40.26 14.07 3.81
N LEU A 336 -39.50 14.07 4.90
CA LEU A 336 -38.05 14.11 4.86
C LEU A 336 -37.49 12.87 4.16
N HIS A 337 -37.95 11.67 4.55
CA HIS A 337 -37.50 10.41 3.94
C HIS A 337 -37.76 10.39 2.43
N ALA A 338 -38.97 10.75 1.99
CA ALA A 338 -39.29 10.83 0.56
C ALA A 338 -38.45 11.85 -0.21
N ALA A 339 -38.10 12.99 0.42
CA ALA A 339 -37.23 13.99 -0.19
C ALA A 339 -35.79 13.48 -0.36
N LEU A 340 -35.26 12.78 0.64
CA LEU A 340 -33.91 12.19 0.58
C LEU A 340 -33.84 11.07 -0.48
N GLU A 341 -34.81 10.17 -0.51
CA GLU A 341 -34.90 9.11 -1.52
C GLU A 341 -34.96 9.68 -2.94
N LYS A 342 -35.77 10.72 -3.15
CA LYS A 342 -35.85 11.41 -4.45
C LYS A 342 -34.51 12.04 -4.84
N ALA A 343 -33.85 12.73 -3.90
CA ALA A 343 -32.57 13.38 -4.17
C ALA A 343 -31.46 12.38 -4.53
N LEU A 344 -31.47 11.18 -3.93
CA LEU A 344 -30.51 10.12 -4.29
C LEU A 344 -30.62 9.68 -5.75
N HIS A 345 -31.79 9.82 -6.40
CA HIS A 345 -31.95 9.46 -7.81
C HIS A 345 -31.23 10.42 -8.77
N ASP A 346 -30.85 11.60 -8.29
CA ASP A 346 -30.14 12.60 -9.10
C ASP A 346 -28.62 12.36 -9.09
N VAL A 347 -28.13 11.45 -8.24
CA VAL A 347 -26.71 11.10 -8.15
C VAL A 347 -26.38 9.95 -9.09
N ASN A 348 -25.14 9.90 -9.58
CA ASN A 348 -24.72 8.79 -10.43
C ASN A 348 -24.56 7.50 -9.62
N ASP A 349 -25.11 6.41 -10.13
CA ASP A 349 -25.07 5.09 -9.50
C ASP A 349 -23.75 4.32 -9.72
N ASN A 350 -22.80 4.86 -10.52
CA ASN A 350 -21.61 4.10 -10.95
C ASN A 350 -20.27 4.82 -10.93
N THR A 351 -20.20 6.13 -10.67
CA THR A 351 -18.93 6.86 -10.56
C THR A 351 -19.03 7.99 -9.55
N ALA A 352 -18.01 8.13 -8.72
CA ALA A 352 -17.80 9.34 -7.93
C ALA A 352 -17.51 10.55 -8.84
N ARG A 353 -17.64 11.75 -8.30
CA ARG A 353 -17.36 13.02 -8.99
C ARG A 353 -16.64 13.98 -8.05
N ASP A 354 -15.82 14.85 -8.61
CA ASP A 354 -15.31 15.98 -7.86
C ASP A 354 -16.46 16.88 -7.39
N ALA A 355 -16.24 17.61 -6.29
CA ALA A 355 -17.18 18.62 -5.82
C ALA A 355 -17.39 19.67 -6.92
N GLY A 356 -18.64 19.83 -7.38
CA GLY A 356 -19.01 20.99 -8.21
C GLY A 356 -19.91 20.70 -9.39
N SER A 357 -20.90 21.56 -9.54
CA SER A 357 -21.65 21.80 -10.77
C SER A 357 -21.68 23.32 -10.97
N ASP A 358 -21.48 23.79 -12.21
CA ASP A 358 -21.66 25.21 -12.55
C ASP A 358 -23.15 25.63 -12.49
N THR A 359 -24.05 24.65 -12.43
CA THR A 359 -25.49 24.88 -12.33
C THR A 359 -25.94 24.86 -10.87
N PRO A 360 -26.65 25.89 -10.40
CA PRO A 360 -27.20 25.93 -9.04
C PRO A 360 -28.11 24.72 -8.76
N LEU A 361 -27.88 24.05 -7.64
CA LEU A 361 -28.69 22.93 -7.14
C LEU A 361 -29.93 23.42 -6.41
N CYS A 362 -29.83 24.59 -5.77
CA CYS A 362 -30.97 25.29 -5.17
C CYS A 362 -31.21 26.65 -5.83
N PRO A 363 -32.46 27.16 -5.81
CA PRO A 363 -32.77 28.51 -6.28
C PRO A 363 -31.97 29.57 -5.51
N ILE A 364 -31.29 30.45 -6.24
CA ILE A 364 -30.49 31.54 -5.67
C ILE A 364 -31.38 32.77 -5.44
N PRO A 365 -31.55 33.26 -4.19
CA PRO A 365 -32.28 34.49 -3.93
C PRO A 365 -31.62 35.69 -4.62
N PRO A 366 -32.39 36.70 -5.11
CA PRO A 366 -31.83 37.88 -5.76
C PRO A 366 -30.85 38.69 -4.88
N SER A 367 -30.95 38.55 -3.56
CA SER A 367 -30.06 39.18 -2.59
C SER A 367 -28.67 38.56 -2.53
N VAL A 368 -28.47 37.33 -3.02
CA VAL A 368 -27.19 36.61 -2.98
C VAL A 368 -26.35 36.97 -4.20
N GLN A 369 -25.17 37.54 -3.95
CA GLN A 369 -24.28 38.11 -4.96
C GLN A 369 -22.85 37.60 -4.75
N GLY A 370 -22.01 37.76 -5.78
CA GLY A 370 -20.59 37.38 -5.68
C GLY A 370 -20.36 35.89 -5.37
N ASP A 371 -19.37 35.62 -4.54
CA ASP A 371 -18.88 34.27 -4.26
C ASP A 371 -19.89 33.42 -3.45
N ASP A 372 -20.80 34.05 -2.71
CA ASP A 372 -21.86 33.39 -1.92
C ASP A 372 -22.83 32.57 -2.80
N ARG A 373 -22.87 32.86 -4.10
CA ARG A 373 -23.67 32.09 -5.07
C ARG A 373 -23.16 30.64 -5.19
N SER A 374 -21.88 30.39 -4.91
CA SER A 374 -21.29 29.05 -4.95
C SER A 374 -21.90 28.11 -3.91
N GLU A 375 -22.37 28.65 -2.78
CA GLU A 375 -23.00 27.87 -1.72
C GLU A 375 -24.31 27.20 -2.15
N TYR A 376 -24.93 27.66 -3.23
CA TYR A 376 -26.15 27.10 -3.82
C TYR A 376 -25.88 26.10 -4.93
N ALA A 377 -24.62 25.98 -5.38
CA ALA A 377 -24.21 25.17 -6.52
C ALA A 377 -23.44 23.91 -6.10
N ASN A 378 -22.81 23.91 -4.93
CA ASN A 378 -22.10 22.76 -4.39
C ASN A 378 -22.09 22.77 -2.86
N TYR A 379 -21.76 21.62 -2.27
CA TYR A 379 -21.78 21.44 -0.82
C TYR A 379 -20.53 22.03 -0.12
N GLY A 380 -19.45 22.26 -0.87
CA GLY A 380 -18.17 22.78 -0.37
C GLY A 380 -16.99 21.84 -0.64
N PRO A 381 -15.81 22.07 -0.04
CA PRO A 381 -14.66 21.19 -0.20
C PRO A 381 -14.90 19.79 0.41
N GLY A 382 -14.24 18.77 -0.14
CA GLY A 382 -14.24 17.41 0.42
C GLY A 382 -13.16 17.18 1.48
N HIS A 383 -12.99 15.93 1.90
CA HIS A 383 -11.92 15.50 2.80
C HIS A 383 -11.26 14.24 2.24
N TYR A 384 -9.95 14.08 2.47
CA TYR A 384 -9.15 12.97 1.94
C TYR A 384 -9.57 11.56 2.41
N ALA A 385 -10.53 11.46 3.33
CA ALA A 385 -10.90 10.20 3.99
C ALA A 385 -12.14 9.53 3.38
N TYR A 386 -12.73 10.13 2.35
CA TYR A 386 -13.91 9.64 1.64
C TYR A 386 -13.93 10.16 0.20
N GLU A 387 -14.75 9.56 -0.66
CA GLU A 387 -15.02 10.08 -2.00
C GLU A 387 -16.32 10.88 -2.00
N ILE A 388 -16.39 11.91 -2.85
CA ILE A 388 -17.65 12.60 -3.13
C ILE A 388 -18.33 11.84 -4.26
N VAL A 389 -19.50 11.27 -3.97
CA VAL A 389 -20.30 10.60 -5.01
C VAL A 389 -21.03 11.65 -5.84
N GLY A 390 -21.58 12.67 -5.17
CA GLY A 390 -22.13 13.83 -5.82
C GLY A 390 -22.84 14.79 -4.87
N ASP A 391 -23.06 16.00 -5.34
CA ASP A 391 -23.87 17.01 -4.69
C ASP A 391 -25.25 17.10 -5.38
N MET A 392 -26.29 17.35 -4.59
CA MET A 392 -27.70 17.35 -5.06
C MET A 392 -28.53 18.39 -4.33
N GLY A 393 -29.65 18.81 -4.93
CA GLY A 393 -30.67 19.60 -4.23
C GLY A 393 -31.63 18.68 -3.48
N VAL A 394 -31.91 18.97 -2.21
CA VAL A 394 -32.88 18.21 -1.40
C VAL A 394 -34.05 19.14 -1.05
N GLN A 395 -35.20 18.92 -1.67
CA GLN A 395 -36.39 19.74 -1.45
C GLN A 395 -37.27 19.14 -0.34
N VAL A 396 -37.35 19.80 0.82
CA VAL A 396 -38.21 19.40 1.95
C VAL A 396 -39.25 20.49 2.22
N GLY A 397 -40.48 20.25 1.78
CA GLY A 397 -41.52 21.30 1.79
C GLY A 397 -41.09 22.48 0.92
N ASP A 398 -41.11 23.69 1.47
CA ASP A 398 -40.73 24.92 0.76
C ASP A 398 -39.22 25.24 0.84
N LYS A 399 -38.44 24.42 1.54
CA LYS A 399 -36.99 24.63 1.71
C LYS A 399 -36.19 23.74 0.77
N CYS A 400 -35.17 24.33 0.15
CA CYS A 400 -34.15 23.61 -0.63
C CYS A 400 -32.85 23.56 0.18
N TYR A 401 -32.32 22.36 0.39
CA TYR A 401 -31.04 22.11 1.03
C TYR A 401 -30.03 21.67 -0.03
N ILE A 402 -28.75 21.96 0.22
CA ILE A 402 -27.66 21.34 -0.54
C ILE A 402 -27.33 20.04 0.16
N GLY A 403 -27.44 18.93 -0.56
CA GLY A 403 -27.07 17.61 -0.12
C GLY A 403 -25.74 17.17 -0.73
N ARG A 404 -25.00 16.31 -0.02
CA ARG A 404 -23.80 15.63 -0.50
C ARG A 404 -23.84 14.16 -0.12
N LEU A 405 -23.71 13.30 -1.12
CA LEU A 405 -23.48 11.88 -0.91
C LEU A 405 -21.98 11.62 -0.93
N ILE A 406 -21.47 10.99 0.13
CA ILE A 406 -20.11 10.46 0.20
C ILE A 406 -20.12 8.96 0.37
N ASP A 407 -19.01 8.32 0.01
CA ASP A 407 -18.72 6.94 0.34
C ASP A 407 -17.28 6.77 0.86
N TRP A 408 -16.96 5.58 1.35
CA TRP A 408 -15.59 5.25 1.76
C TRP A 408 -14.88 4.38 0.72
N PHE A 409 -14.73 4.92 -0.49
CA PHE A 409 -13.99 4.29 -1.60
C PHE A 409 -14.58 2.93 -1.99
N GLY A 410 -15.91 2.89 -2.15
CA GLY A 410 -16.64 1.66 -2.47
C GLY A 410 -16.67 0.61 -1.35
N ASP A 411 -16.33 0.95 -0.08
CA ASP A 411 -16.41 0.01 1.05
C ASP A 411 -17.78 -0.67 1.10
N TYR A 412 -17.77 -1.99 0.93
CA TYR A 412 -18.96 -2.81 0.81
C TYR A 412 -19.01 -3.85 1.92
N ARG A 413 -19.99 -3.71 2.80
CA ARG A 413 -20.19 -4.59 3.95
C ARG A 413 -21.39 -5.49 3.71
N LYS A 414 -21.69 -6.34 4.70
CA LYS A 414 -22.84 -7.25 4.66
C LYS A 414 -24.16 -6.55 4.32
N ASP A 415 -24.32 -5.31 4.76
CA ASP A 415 -25.54 -4.51 4.59
C ASP A 415 -25.49 -3.54 3.40
N GLY A 416 -24.48 -3.67 2.54
CA GLY A 416 -24.31 -2.88 1.32
C GLY A 416 -23.13 -1.91 1.35
N LEU A 417 -23.15 -0.97 0.40
CA LEU A 417 -22.23 0.17 0.35
C LEU A 417 -22.34 0.98 1.64
N VAL A 418 -21.20 1.32 2.22
CA VAL A 418 -21.10 2.28 3.31
C VAL A 418 -21.09 3.68 2.72
N ALA A 419 -22.21 4.38 2.83
CA ALA A 419 -22.36 5.73 2.32
C ALA A 419 -23.13 6.62 3.30
N GLN A 420 -22.91 7.93 3.18
CA GLN A 420 -23.56 8.93 4.01
C GLN A 420 -24.05 10.08 3.14
N LEU A 421 -25.29 10.50 3.38
CA LEU A 421 -25.88 11.71 2.81
C LEU A 421 -25.92 12.79 3.88
N SER A 422 -25.22 13.88 3.64
CA SER A 422 -25.34 15.08 4.46
C SER A 422 -26.18 16.14 3.75
N MET A 423 -26.85 17.01 4.51
CA MET A 423 -27.52 18.18 3.96
C MET A 423 -27.40 19.41 4.86
N ARG A 424 -27.29 20.59 4.23
CA ARG A 424 -27.26 21.90 4.89
C ARG A 424 -28.13 22.91 4.15
N LEU A 425 -28.57 23.95 4.84
CA LEU A 425 -29.17 25.11 4.17
C LEU A 425 -28.05 25.96 3.52
N PRO A 426 -28.21 26.41 2.27
CA PRO A 426 -27.30 27.40 1.70
C PRO A 426 -27.39 28.74 2.47
N GLY A 427 -26.27 29.39 2.73
CA GLY A 427 -26.19 30.64 3.49
C GLY A 427 -26.41 30.50 5.01
N ASP A 428 -26.51 29.28 5.53
CA ASP A 428 -26.68 29.04 6.97
C ASP A 428 -25.32 28.94 7.68
N GLU A 429 -24.90 30.04 8.29
CA GLU A 429 -23.66 30.13 9.07
C GLU A 429 -23.73 29.38 10.42
N SER A 430 -24.90 28.86 10.82
CA SER A 430 -25.04 28.16 12.11
C SER A 430 -24.35 26.80 12.15
N GLY A 431 -23.89 26.29 11.01
CA GLY A 431 -23.20 24.99 10.89
C GLY A 431 -24.11 23.79 11.19
N ARG A 432 -25.43 23.96 11.12
CA ARG A 432 -26.41 22.89 11.40
C ARG A 432 -26.53 21.94 10.21
N GLU A 433 -25.56 21.06 10.09
CA GLU A 433 -25.56 19.93 9.17
C GLU A 433 -26.43 18.78 9.71
N GLN A 434 -27.16 18.12 8.80
CA GLN A 434 -27.89 16.89 9.10
C GLN A 434 -27.27 15.75 8.29
N THR A 435 -27.00 14.62 8.93
CA THR A 435 -26.36 13.45 8.32
C THR A 435 -27.28 12.24 8.37
N PHE A 436 -27.31 11.47 7.29
CA PHE A 436 -28.12 10.27 7.13
C PHE A 436 -27.27 9.13 6.59
N SER A 437 -27.42 7.94 7.18
CA SER A 437 -26.87 6.71 6.63
C SER A 437 -27.57 6.36 5.33
N VAL A 438 -26.80 5.92 4.34
CA VAL A 438 -27.28 5.44 3.04
C VAL A 438 -26.81 4.00 2.87
N SER A 439 -27.70 3.12 2.41
CA SER A 439 -27.37 1.75 2.00
C SER A 439 -27.43 1.65 0.48
N GLY A 440 -26.44 0.97 -0.11
CA GLY A 440 -26.40 0.69 -1.54
C GLY A 440 -26.26 -0.80 -1.82
N ILE A 441 -27.19 -1.37 -2.59
CA ILE A 441 -27.02 -2.74 -3.11
C ILE A 441 -26.32 -2.64 -4.45
N ARG A 442 -25.16 -3.29 -4.58
CA ARG A 442 -24.39 -3.26 -5.83
C ARG A 442 -24.75 -4.40 -6.76
N THR A 443 -24.57 -4.19 -8.05
CA THR A 443 -24.66 -5.21 -9.09
C THR A 443 -23.48 -5.06 -10.03
N VAL A 444 -22.78 -6.15 -10.34
CA VAL A 444 -21.70 -6.16 -11.32
C VAL A 444 -22.27 -5.88 -12.70
N THR A 445 -21.80 -4.81 -13.35
CA THR A 445 -22.25 -4.41 -14.70
C THR A 445 -21.29 -4.90 -15.78
N SER A 446 -19.99 -4.91 -15.51
CA SER A 446 -18.97 -5.38 -16.45
C SER A 446 -17.70 -5.83 -15.74
N VAL A 447 -16.92 -6.67 -16.42
CA VAL A 447 -15.63 -7.18 -15.95
C VAL A 447 -14.66 -7.10 -17.14
N ALA A 448 -13.55 -6.41 -16.94
CA ALA A 448 -12.52 -6.17 -17.93
C ALA A 448 -11.14 -6.62 -17.42
N THR A 449 -10.22 -6.86 -18.36
CA THR A 449 -8.87 -7.34 -18.08
C THR A 449 -7.86 -6.52 -18.87
N SER A 450 -6.75 -6.14 -18.25
CA SER A 450 -5.63 -5.45 -18.90
C SER A 450 -4.29 -5.91 -18.32
N ILE A 451 -3.20 -5.57 -19.01
CA ILE A 451 -1.85 -5.61 -18.45
C ILE A 451 -1.36 -4.17 -18.41
N GLU A 452 -1.07 -3.66 -17.23
CA GLU A 452 -0.70 -2.26 -17.05
C GLU A 452 0.10 -2.04 -15.77
N LYS A 453 0.68 -0.85 -15.62
CA LYS A 453 1.35 -0.48 -14.38
C LYS A 453 0.34 -0.41 -13.26
N MET A 454 0.71 -0.97 -12.11
CA MET A 454 -0.07 -0.84 -10.89
C MET A 454 -0.20 0.63 -10.52
N THR A 455 -1.44 1.10 -10.40
CA THR A 455 -1.74 2.42 -9.85
C THR A 455 -1.49 2.36 -8.35
N VAL A 456 -0.31 2.79 -7.91
CA VAL A 456 -0.06 2.97 -6.48
C VAL A 456 -0.64 4.33 -6.16
N ASN A 457 -1.71 4.38 -5.34
CA ASN A 457 -2.12 5.63 -4.71
C ASN A 457 -0.96 6.07 -3.81
N SER A 458 -0.03 6.83 -4.38
CA SER A 458 0.91 7.67 -3.66
C SER A 458 0.07 8.71 -2.96
N GLY A 459 -0.29 8.45 -1.70
CA GLY A 459 -0.69 9.50 -0.79
C GLY A 459 0.52 10.39 -0.54
N ASN A 460 0.76 11.32 -1.48
CA ASN A 460 1.87 12.25 -1.60
C ASN A 460 3.27 11.64 -1.64
#